data_AF-A0A969PXB2-F1
#
_entry.id   AF-A0A969PXB2-F1
#
_cell.length_a   1.000
_cell.length_b   1.000
_cell.length_c   1.000
_cell.angle_alpha   90.00
_cell.angle_beta   90.00
_cell.angle_gamma   90.00
#
_symmetry.space_group_name_H-M   'P 1'
#
loop_
_entity.id
_entity.type
_entity.pdbx_description
1 polymer ?
#
loop_
_entity_poly.entity_id
_entity_poly.type
_entity_poly.pdbx_seq_one_letter_code
_entity_poly.pdbx_strand_id
1 'polypeptide(L)'
;MGLIVAQGENLYIANPIYELAFNLIWVEKELVSLHPWNGQIQLFKLEEKASSPYSVFNEILAWTSGQLTLTQTLFQLLCESTSYIWAGEEAKQVTQIVKENFIDNWEMQAAAEPLHVLRQQILENQECDPIGLLTVYRQILRQGNMPVDDRPEQRELLNLGLIVSRDDRVTVANRIYGAVFNRSWATQELEIRLRQSIVETTDDLPSDDETLVIATAKRTKKKKAFRSSGGDL
;
A
#
# COMPACT_ATOMS: atom_id res chain seq x y z
N MET A 1 -3.75 48.04 -19.05
CA MET A 1 -2.88 47.64 -20.18
C MET A 1 -2.67 46.14 -20.05
N GLY A 2 -3.46 45.33 -20.75
CA GLY A 2 -3.43 43.86 -20.63
C GLY A 2 -2.52 43.22 -21.67
N LEU A 3 -2.01 42.02 -21.38
CA LEU A 3 -1.18 41.21 -22.27
C LEU A 3 -1.91 40.79 -23.56
N ILE A 4 -3.24 40.75 -23.50
CA ILE A 4 -4.14 40.28 -24.56
C ILE A 4 -5.30 41.27 -24.71
N VAL A 5 -5.67 41.58 -25.95
CA VAL A 5 -6.84 42.37 -26.33
C VAL A 5 -7.84 41.44 -27.01
N ALA A 6 -9.07 41.44 -26.51
CA ALA A 6 -10.17 40.74 -27.16
C ALA A 6 -10.72 41.59 -28.31
N GLN A 7 -10.74 41.05 -29.52
CA GLN A 7 -11.38 41.67 -30.67
C GLN A 7 -12.34 40.65 -31.30
N GLY A 8 -13.64 40.80 -30.99
CA GLY A 8 -14.65 39.78 -31.33
C GLY A 8 -14.51 38.53 -30.45
N GLU A 9 -14.56 37.34 -31.06
CA GLU A 9 -14.34 36.05 -30.37
C GLU A 9 -12.85 35.66 -30.24
N ASN A 10 -11.93 36.45 -30.79
CA ASN A 10 -10.50 36.14 -30.80
C ASN A 10 -9.69 37.05 -29.88
N LEU A 11 -8.66 36.46 -29.27
CA LEU A 11 -7.70 37.13 -28.39
C LEU A 11 -6.39 37.38 -29.15
N TYR A 12 -5.92 38.63 -29.16
CA TYR A 12 -4.68 39.05 -29.82
C TYR A 12 -3.70 39.63 -28.80
N ILE A 13 -2.40 39.34 -28.96
CA ILE A 13 -1.36 39.92 -28.10
C ILE A 13 -1.31 41.43 -28.33
N ALA A 14 -1.43 42.21 -27.27
CA ALA A 14 -1.63 43.66 -27.33
C ALA A 14 -0.43 44.44 -27.92
N ASN A 15 0.78 43.88 -27.80
CA ASN A 15 2.02 44.49 -28.28
C ASN A 15 2.97 43.39 -28.77
N PRO A 16 3.52 43.48 -30.00
CA PRO A 16 4.48 42.51 -30.54
C PRO A 16 5.74 42.32 -29.68
N ILE A 17 6.10 43.32 -28.87
CA ILE A 17 7.24 43.21 -27.94
C ILE A 17 6.96 42.13 -26.87
N TYR A 18 5.69 41.85 -26.53
CA TYR A 18 5.33 40.77 -25.63
C TYR A 18 5.45 39.39 -26.28
N GLU A 19 5.28 39.29 -27.60
CA GLU A 19 5.54 38.06 -28.34
C GLU A 19 7.05 37.72 -28.34
N LEU A 20 7.92 38.73 -28.20
CA LEU A 20 9.36 38.57 -28.06
C LEU A 20 9.80 38.35 -26.61
N ALA A 21 9.20 39.06 -25.65
CA ALA A 21 9.57 39.03 -24.23
C ALA A 21 8.93 37.85 -23.46
N PHE A 22 7.70 37.49 -23.79
CA PHE A 22 6.95 36.35 -23.24
C PHE A 22 6.68 35.31 -24.33
N ASN A 23 7.70 35.04 -25.17
CA ASN A 23 7.61 34.03 -26.20
C ASN A 23 7.41 32.62 -25.60
N LEU A 24 6.99 31.66 -26.44
CA LEU A 24 6.71 30.30 -26.00
C LEU A 24 7.89 29.67 -25.23
N ILE A 25 9.13 29.95 -25.63
CA ILE A 25 10.34 29.44 -24.98
C ILE A 25 10.49 30.01 -23.56
N TRP A 26 10.20 31.29 -23.37
CA TRP A 26 10.19 31.92 -22.04
C TRP A 26 9.05 31.37 -21.19
N VAL A 27 7.84 31.23 -21.75
CA VAL A 27 6.67 30.68 -21.03
C VAL A 27 6.91 29.24 -20.61
N GLU A 28 7.47 28.41 -21.48
CA GLU A 28 7.84 27.03 -21.14
C GLU A 28 8.90 27.00 -20.03
N LYS A 29 9.92 27.86 -20.08
CA LYS A 29 10.93 27.97 -19.01
C LYS A 29 10.37 28.49 -17.69
N GLU A 30 9.46 29.47 -17.73
CA GLU A 30 8.86 30.05 -16.53
C GLU A 30 7.82 29.09 -15.91
N LEU A 31 7.09 28.32 -16.72
CA LEU A 31 6.20 27.25 -16.25
C LEU A 31 6.99 26.13 -15.54
N VAL A 32 8.15 25.78 -16.09
CA VAL A 32 9.13 24.87 -15.47
C VAL A 32 9.65 25.46 -14.16
N SER A 33 10.02 26.75 -14.15
CA SER A 33 10.53 27.47 -12.98
C SER A 33 9.53 27.53 -11.82
N LEU A 34 8.27 27.84 -12.14
CA LEU A 34 7.18 28.02 -11.19
C LEU A 34 6.54 26.70 -10.73
N HIS A 35 6.96 25.56 -11.30
CA HIS A 35 6.42 24.29 -10.87
C HIS A 35 6.80 24.04 -9.40
N PRO A 36 5.85 23.69 -8.51
CA PRO A 36 6.12 23.51 -7.07
C PRO A 36 7.28 22.55 -6.75
N TRP A 37 7.58 21.65 -7.69
CA TRP A 37 8.58 20.59 -7.56
C TRP A 37 9.90 20.86 -8.28
N ASN A 38 10.05 22.00 -8.97
CA ASN A 38 11.30 22.37 -9.65
C ASN A 38 12.50 22.39 -8.68
N GLY A 39 12.28 22.84 -7.44
CA GLY A 39 13.29 22.78 -6.38
C GLY A 39 13.73 21.35 -6.03
N GLN A 40 12.82 20.36 -6.07
CA GLN A 40 13.17 18.96 -5.82
C GLN A 40 13.89 18.33 -7.02
N ILE A 41 13.45 18.64 -8.25
CA ILE A 41 14.12 18.17 -9.47
C ILE A 41 15.57 18.65 -9.52
N GLN A 42 15.81 19.91 -9.13
CA GLN A 42 17.16 20.48 -9.02
C GLN A 42 17.96 19.88 -7.86
N LEU A 43 17.34 19.70 -6.69
CA LEU A 43 17.99 19.11 -5.52
C LEU A 43 18.54 17.70 -5.80
N PHE A 44 17.77 16.89 -6.53
CA PHE A 44 18.15 15.53 -6.90
C PHE A 44 18.87 15.45 -8.26
N LYS A 45 19.18 16.60 -8.89
CA LYS A 45 19.91 16.68 -10.17
C LYS A 45 19.35 15.77 -11.26
N LEU A 46 18.03 15.61 -11.30
CA LEU A 46 17.38 14.68 -12.25
C LEU A 46 17.58 15.11 -13.71
N GLU A 47 17.85 16.41 -13.94
CA GLU A 47 18.21 16.98 -15.24
C GLU A 47 19.46 16.32 -15.87
N GLU A 48 20.39 15.82 -15.05
CA GLU A 48 21.61 15.16 -15.53
C GLU A 48 21.42 13.66 -15.76
N LYS A 49 20.32 13.08 -15.27
CA LYS A 49 20.05 11.64 -15.26
C LYS A 49 18.91 11.21 -16.18
N ALA A 50 18.04 12.13 -16.59
CA ALA A 50 16.88 11.82 -17.40
C ALA A 50 16.67 12.84 -18.52
N SER A 51 16.22 12.37 -19.68
CA SER A 51 15.79 13.23 -20.79
C SER A 51 14.52 14.03 -20.44
N SER A 52 13.64 13.45 -19.60
CA SER A 52 12.45 14.13 -19.08
C SER A 52 12.36 13.98 -17.55
N PRO A 53 13.03 14.86 -16.79
CA PRO A 53 13.03 14.83 -15.32
C PRO A 53 11.63 14.91 -14.72
N TYR A 54 10.74 15.68 -15.36
CA TYR A 54 9.34 15.82 -14.96
C TYR A 54 8.56 14.52 -15.10
N SER A 55 8.80 13.75 -16.17
CA SER A 55 8.13 12.46 -16.38
C SER A 55 8.59 11.44 -15.34
N VAL A 56 9.89 11.40 -15.05
CA VAL A 56 10.45 10.57 -13.96
C VAL A 56 9.83 10.95 -12.61
N PHE A 57 9.76 12.25 -12.30
CA PHE A 57 9.18 12.75 -11.06
C PHE A 57 7.69 12.36 -10.91
N ASN A 58 6.92 12.51 -11.98
CA ASN A 58 5.49 12.13 -11.98
C ASN A 58 5.30 10.62 -11.77
N GLU A 59 6.15 9.78 -12.36
CA GLU A 59 6.10 8.33 -12.14
C GLU A 59 6.45 7.98 -10.69
N ILE A 60 7.47 8.62 -10.11
CA ILE A 60 7.83 8.45 -8.70
C ILE A 60 6.65 8.81 -7.79
N LEU A 61 6.03 9.97 -8.02
CA LEU A 61 4.84 10.36 -7.27
C LEU A 61 3.67 9.40 -7.50
N ALA A 62 3.50 8.85 -8.71
CA ALA A 62 2.48 7.85 -8.96
C ALA A 62 2.71 6.57 -8.13
N TRP A 63 3.96 6.20 -7.85
CA TRP A 63 4.32 5.06 -7.01
C TRP A 63 4.22 5.36 -5.51
N THR A 64 4.77 6.49 -5.06
CA THR A 64 4.90 6.83 -3.63
C THR A 64 3.73 7.66 -3.08
N SER A 65 2.89 8.20 -3.95
CA SER A 65 1.81 9.15 -3.62
C SER A 65 2.29 10.39 -2.84
N GLY A 66 3.56 10.78 -3.02
CA GLY A 66 4.14 11.97 -2.39
C GLY A 66 4.59 11.79 -0.93
N GLN A 67 4.64 10.55 -0.44
CA GLN A 67 5.17 10.28 0.89
C GLN A 67 6.67 10.58 0.93
N LEU A 68 7.08 11.52 1.79
CA LEU A 68 8.42 12.12 1.77
C LEU A 68 9.55 11.07 1.85
N THR A 69 9.43 10.08 2.75
CA THR A 69 10.44 9.05 2.97
C THR A 69 10.64 8.17 1.74
N LEU A 70 9.57 7.54 1.23
CA LEU A 70 9.64 6.69 0.04
C LEU A 70 10.10 7.48 -1.19
N THR A 71 9.64 8.73 -1.31
CA THR A 71 9.99 9.62 -2.41
C THR A 71 11.47 9.96 -2.38
N GLN A 72 12.02 10.33 -1.23
CA GLN A 72 13.44 10.62 -1.06
C GLN A 72 14.32 9.39 -1.34
N THR A 73 13.97 8.23 -0.78
CA THR A 73 14.74 7.00 -1.01
C THR A 73 14.72 6.60 -2.49
N LEU A 74 13.57 6.70 -3.17
CA LEU A 74 13.49 6.36 -4.59
C LEU A 74 14.30 7.35 -5.45
N PHE A 75 14.30 8.64 -5.12
CA PHE A 75 15.18 9.62 -5.76
C PHE A 75 16.67 9.30 -5.55
N GLN A 76 17.05 8.92 -4.33
CA GLN A 76 18.43 8.56 -4.04
C GLN A 76 18.88 7.34 -4.86
N LEU A 77 18.06 6.28 -4.92
CA LEU A 77 18.33 5.09 -5.71
C LEU A 77 18.46 5.40 -7.21
N LEU A 78 17.63 6.30 -7.73
CA LEU A 78 17.74 6.80 -9.10
C LEU A 78 19.05 7.56 -9.34
N CYS A 79 19.50 8.37 -8.38
CA CYS A 79 20.77 9.08 -8.49
C CYS A 79 21.97 8.12 -8.49
N GLU A 80 21.90 7.08 -7.66
CA GLU A 80 22.90 6.01 -7.56
C GLU A 80 22.90 5.08 -8.78
N SER A 81 21.77 4.97 -9.48
CA SER A 81 21.70 4.21 -10.73
C SER A 81 22.64 4.79 -11.81
N THR A 82 23.38 3.90 -12.48
CA THR A 82 24.36 4.26 -13.51
C THR A 82 23.73 4.50 -14.88
N SER A 83 22.48 4.09 -15.06
CA SER A 83 21.76 4.19 -16.33
C SER A 83 21.15 5.57 -16.53
N TYR A 84 21.37 6.15 -17.71
CA TYR A 84 20.67 7.35 -18.14
C TYR A 84 19.25 6.99 -18.60
N ILE A 85 18.26 7.77 -18.18
CA ILE A 85 16.85 7.51 -18.48
C ILE A 85 16.47 8.27 -19.75
N TRP A 86 16.25 7.51 -20.83
CA TRP A 86 15.80 8.06 -22.11
C TRP A 86 14.30 8.38 -22.10
N ALA A 87 13.92 9.35 -22.93
CA ALA A 87 12.52 9.70 -23.12
C ALA A 87 11.68 8.50 -23.60
N GLY A 88 10.63 8.16 -22.87
CA GLY A 88 9.77 7.00 -23.09
C GLY A 88 10.15 5.74 -22.30
N GLU A 89 11.27 5.74 -21.57
CA GLU A 89 11.69 4.65 -20.69
C GLU A 89 11.53 4.96 -19.20
N GLU A 90 11.11 6.18 -18.83
CA GLU A 90 10.98 6.65 -17.45
C GLU A 90 10.14 5.70 -16.60
N ALA A 91 8.93 5.38 -17.07
CA ALA A 91 8.01 4.50 -16.36
C ALA A 91 8.60 3.10 -16.16
N LYS A 92 9.34 2.58 -17.16
CA LYS A 92 9.96 1.26 -17.07
C LYS A 92 11.12 1.26 -16.07
N GLN A 93 11.99 2.26 -16.13
CA GLN A 93 13.15 2.38 -15.24
C GLN A 93 12.70 2.59 -13.78
N VAL A 94 11.76 3.51 -13.55
CA VAL A 94 11.20 3.75 -12.21
C VAL A 94 10.53 2.47 -11.70
N THR A 95 9.71 1.80 -12.52
CA THR A 95 9.07 0.54 -12.12
C THR A 95 10.10 -0.53 -11.80
N GLN A 96 11.19 -0.64 -12.56
CA GLN A 96 12.25 -1.61 -12.32
C GLN A 96 12.96 -1.33 -10.99
N ILE A 97 13.35 -0.09 -10.73
CA ILE A 97 13.99 0.29 -9.46
C ILE A 97 13.05 0.07 -8.29
N VAL A 98 11.78 0.48 -8.42
CA VAL A 98 10.77 0.23 -7.39
C VAL A 98 10.62 -1.25 -7.13
N LYS A 99 10.56 -2.06 -8.20
CA LYS A 99 10.42 -3.50 -8.08
C LYS A 99 11.63 -4.10 -7.40
N GLU A 100 12.83 -3.80 -7.87
CA GLU A 100 14.07 -4.33 -7.33
C GLU A 100 14.35 -3.88 -5.91
N ASN A 101 13.89 -2.70 -5.48
CA ASN A 101 14.28 -2.14 -4.17
C ASN A 101 13.17 -2.13 -3.11
N PHE A 102 11.91 -2.06 -3.54
CA PHE A 102 10.77 -1.94 -2.64
C PHE A 102 9.79 -3.11 -2.73
N ILE A 103 9.83 -3.95 -3.77
CA ILE A 103 8.89 -5.07 -3.94
C ILE A 103 9.61 -6.40 -3.76
N ASP A 104 10.67 -6.63 -4.54
CA ASP A 104 11.46 -7.85 -4.55
C ASP A 104 12.42 -7.84 -3.36
N ASN A 105 12.36 -8.88 -2.52
CA ASN A 105 13.17 -9.02 -1.32
C ASN A 105 13.16 -7.79 -0.40
N TRP A 106 12.04 -7.04 -0.37
CA TRP A 106 11.90 -5.84 0.45
C TRP A 106 12.27 -6.09 1.92
N GLU A 107 12.10 -7.32 2.41
CA GLU A 107 12.48 -7.73 3.77
C GLU A 107 13.99 -7.65 4.09
N MET A 108 14.85 -7.58 3.07
CA MET A 108 16.31 -7.52 3.21
C MET A 108 16.89 -6.16 2.79
N GLN A 109 16.03 -5.20 2.47
CA GLN A 109 16.45 -3.95 1.85
C GLN A 109 16.44 -2.80 2.84
N ALA A 110 17.57 -2.09 2.95
CA ALA A 110 17.64 -0.87 3.75
C ALA A 110 16.67 0.20 3.22
N ALA A 111 16.47 0.28 1.89
CA ALA A 111 15.52 1.19 1.27
C ALA A 111 14.06 0.94 1.70
N ALA A 112 13.75 -0.28 2.13
CA ALA A 112 12.43 -0.71 2.57
C ALA A 112 12.20 -0.55 4.08
N GLU A 113 13.09 0.13 4.81
CA GLU A 113 12.91 0.40 6.26
C GLU A 113 11.52 0.98 6.61
N PRO A 114 10.94 1.92 5.85
CA PRO A 114 9.57 2.39 6.13
C PRO A 114 8.51 1.28 6.01
N LEU A 115 8.73 0.28 5.15
CA LEU A 115 7.83 -0.87 5.00
C LEU A 115 7.97 -1.83 6.19
N HIS A 116 9.17 -2.01 6.72
CA HIS A 116 9.40 -2.81 7.93
C HIS A 116 8.70 -2.24 9.14
N VAL A 117 8.84 -0.93 9.36
CA VAL A 117 8.15 -0.22 10.44
C VAL A 117 6.63 -0.38 10.29
N LEU A 118 6.11 -0.17 9.08
CA LEU A 118 4.68 -0.30 8.82
C LEU A 118 4.18 -1.74 9.07
N ARG A 119 4.93 -2.76 8.63
CA ARG A 119 4.63 -4.17 8.92
C ARG A 119 4.55 -4.38 10.42
N GLN A 120 5.56 -3.94 11.17
CA GLN A 120 5.59 -4.11 12.61
C GLN A 120 4.38 -3.42 13.26
N GLN A 121 4.04 -2.20 12.84
CA GLN A 121 2.89 -1.47 13.38
C GLN A 121 1.54 -2.14 13.08
N ILE A 122 1.41 -2.84 11.94
CA ILE A 122 0.22 -3.64 11.62
C ILE A 122 0.18 -4.91 12.48
N LEU A 123 1.34 -5.54 12.68
CA LEU A 123 1.46 -6.85 13.32
C LEU A 123 1.46 -6.78 14.85
N GLU A 124 1.99 -5.73 15.44
CA GLU A 124 2.13 -5.51 16.89
C GLU A 124 1.21 -4.37 17.37
N ASN A 125 0.12 -4.11 16.64
CA ASN A 125 -0.80 -3.05 16.95
C ASN A 125 -1.46 -3.27 18.33
N GLN A 126 -1.42 -2.26 19.19
CA GLN A 126 -2.01 -2.31 20.53
C GLN A 126 -3.47 -1.82 20.57
N GLU A 127 -3.88 -1.02 19.58
CA GLU A 127 -5.20 -0.40 19.50
C GLU A 127 -6.25 -1.36 18.92
N CYS A 128 -5.84 -2.27 18.04
CA CYS A 128 -6.73 -3.23 17.37
C CYS A 128 -6.10 -4.61 17.25
N ASP A 129 -6.94 -5.65 17.25
CA ASP A 129 -6.49 -7.01 16.97
C ASP A 129 -5.88 -7.09 15.56
N PRO A 130 -4.62 -7.54 15.42
CA PRO A 130 -3.97 -7.68 14.12
C PRO A 130 -4.73 -8.58 13.14
N ILE A 131 -5.48 -9.59 13.62
CA ILE A 131 -6.29 -10.46 12.75
C ILE A 131 -7.47 -9.67 12.16
N GLY A 132 -8.14 -8.85 12.97
CA GLY A 132 -9.17 -7.91 12.52
C GLY A 132 -8.65 -6.90 11.49
N LEU A 133 -7.52 -6.24 11.79
CA LEU A 133 -6.86 -5.28 10.89
C LEU A 133 -6.54 -5.88 9.52
N LEU A 134 -5.87 -7.04 9.51
CA LEU A 134 -5.52 -7.73 8.26
C LEU A 134 -6.75 -8.20 7.48
N THR A 135 -7.84 -8.55 8.19
CA THR A 135 -9.10 -8.95 7.55
C THR A 135 -9.75 -7.78 6.82
N VAL A 136 -9.85 -6.61 7.46
CA VAL A 136 -10.37 -5.38 6.86
C VAL A 136 -9.48 -4.93 5.70
N TYR A 137 -8.16 -4.90 5.92
CA TYR A 137 -7.22 -4.52 4.88
C TYR A 137 -7.30 -5.44 3.65
N ARG A 138 -7.40 -6.76 3.84
CA ARG A 138 -7.63 -7.72 2.74
C ARG A 138 -8.92 -7.45 1.99
N GLN A 139 -9.98 -7.01 2.68
CA GLN A 139 -11.24 -6.63 2.04
C GLN A 139 -11.09 -5.36 1.20
N ILE A 140 -10.35 -4.36 1.68
CA ILE A 140 -10.00 -3.14 0.93
C ILE A 140 -9.19 -3.51 -0.31
N LEU A 141 -8.18 -4.37 -0.19
CA LEU A 141 -7.41 -4.87 -1.35
C LEU A 141 -8.27 -5.62 -2.37
N ARG A 142 -9.37 -6.26 -1.94
CA ARG A 142 -10.30 -6.98 -2.83
C ARG A 142 -11.23 -6.05 -3.58
N GLN A 143 -11.83 -5.11 -2.87
CA GLN A 143 -12.88 -4.25 -3.40
C GLN A 143 -12.32 -2.98 -4.05
N GLY A 144 -11.12 -2.55 -3.65
CA GLY A 144 -10.39 -1.39 -4.17
C GLY A 144 -11.00 -0.03 -3.82
N ASN A 145 -12.30 0.01 -3.51
CA ASN A 145 -13.08 1.20 -3.16
C ASN A 145 -14.17 0.81 -2.17
N MET A 146 -13.85 0.85 -0.88
CA MET A 146 -14.82 0.59 0.20
C MET A 146 -15.32 1.93 0.76
N PRO A 147 -16.60 2.07 1.15
CA PRO A 147 -17.02 3.27 1.89
C PRO A 147 -16.18 3.45 3.16
N VAL A 148 -15.98 4.71 3.55
CA VAL A 148 -15.47 5.02 4.88
C VAL A 148 -16.45 4.46 5.91
N ASP A 149 -15.95 3.74 6.90
CA ASP A 149 -16.75 3.29 8.04
C ASP A 149 -16.08 3.65 9.37
N ASP A 150 -16.86 3.54 10.44
CA ASP A 150 -16.45 3.87 11.81
C ASP A 150 -15.82 2.67 12.54
N ARG A 151 -15.40 1.62 11.82
CA ARG A 151 -14.75 0.48 12.46
C ARG A 151 -13.38 0.90 13.00
N PRO A 152 -13.00 0.48 14.21
CA PRO A 152 -11.72 0.85 14.80
C PRO A 152 -10.54 0.38 13.93
N GLU A 153 -10.67 -0.78 13.29
CA GLU A 153 -9.65 -1.33 12.40
C GLU A 153 -9.42 -0.42 11.18
N GLN A 154 -10.49 0.11 10.58
CA GLN A 154 -10.37 0.99 9.42
C GLN A 154 -9.77 2.34 9.80
N ARG A 155 -10.16 2.89 10.95
CA ARG A 155 -9.58 4.11 11.50
C ARG A 155 -8.09 3.94 11.80
N GLU A 156 -7.70 2.79 12.32
CA GLU A 156 -6.31 2.51 12.62
C GLU A 156 -5.47 2.32 11.36
N LEU A 157 -6.00 1.67 10.32
CA LEU A 157 -5.33 1.59 9.01
C LEU A 157 -5.12 2.98 8.38
N LEU A 158 -6.04 3.93 8.61
CA LEU A 158 -5.88 5.34 8.21
C LEU A 158 -4.79 6.03 9.04
N ASN A 159 -4.75 5.80 10.36
CA ASN A 159 -3.72 6.35 11.26
C ASN A 159 -2.31 5.90 10.88
N LEU A 160 -2.16 4.62 10.52
CA LEU A 160 -0.91 4.04 10.02
C LEU A 160 -0.53 4.59 8.63
N GLY A 161 -1.45 5.25 7.93
CA GLY A 161 -1.22 5.74 6.58
C GLY A 161 -1.11 4.64 5.52
N LEU A 162 -1.57 3.42 5.83
CA LEU A 162 -1.60 2.30 4.87
C LEU A 162 -2.74 2.50 3.84
N ILE A 163 -3.83 3.12 4.28
CA ILE A 163 -4.97 3.50 3.45
C ILE A 163 -5.21 5.02 3.54
N VAL A 164 -5.88 5.56 2.53
CA VAL A 164 -6.31 6.96 2.49
C VAL A 164 -7.79 7.03 2.17
N SER A 165 -8.46 8.05 2.71
CA SER A 165 -9.84 8.37 2.33
C SER A 165 -9.82 9.40 1.19
N ARG A 166 -10.47 9.06 0.07
CA ARG A 166 -10.72 9.93 -1.08
C ARG A 166 -12.17 9.77 -1.51
N ASP A 167 -12.90 10.88 -1.60
CA ASP A 167 -14.31 10.91 -2.04
C ASP A 167 -15.21 9.93 -1.26
N ASP A 168 -15.14 9.98 0.07
CA ASP A 168 -15.84 9.09 1.01
C ASP A 168 -15.57 7.59 0.83
N ARG A 169 -14.43 7.25 0.20
CA ARG A 169 -13.97 5.88 -0.02
C ARG A 169 -12.55 5.68 0.46
N VAL A 170 -12.28 4.49 1.00
CA VAL A 170 -10.93 4.07 1.37
C VAL A 170 -10.25 3.29 0.26
N THR A 171 -9.02 3.69 -0.04
CA THR A 171 -8.12 3.05 -1.00
C THR A 171 -6.73 2.92 -0.40
N VAL A 172 -5.87 2.07 -0.96
CA VAL A 172 -4.48 1.94 -0.49
C VAL A 172 -3.73 3.24 -0.75
N ALA A 173 -2.95 3.69 0.23
CA ALA A 173 -2.32 5.02 0.23
C ALA A 173 -1.35 5.23 -0.93
N ASN A 174 -0.61 4.20 -1.31
CA ASN A 174 0.34 4.26 -2.42
C ASN A 174 0.45 2.90 -3.13
N ARG A 175 1.03 2.90 -4.34
CA ARG A 175 1.14 1.66 -5.15
C ARG A 175 2.16 0.69 -4.57
N ILE A 176 3.20 1.18 -3.89
CA ILE A 176 4.23 0.34 -3.27
C ILE A 176 3.60 -0.53 -2.16
N TYR A 177 2.80 0.04 -1.29
CA TYR A 177 2.07 -0.66 -0.22
C TYR A 177 1.12 -1.70 -0.80
N GLY A 178 0.41 -1.36 -1.89
CA GLY A 178 -0.45 -2.33 -2.58
C GLY A 178 0.32 -3.49 -3.23
N ALA A 179 1.56 -3.25 -3.66
CA ALA A 179 2.42 -4.28 -4.26
C ALA A 179 3.09 -5.17 -3.19
N VAL A 180 3.55 -4.57 -2.09
CA VAL A 180 4.24 -5.24 -0.98
C VAL A 180 3.26 -5.95 -0.06
N PHE A 181 2.36 -5.18 0.56
CA PHE A 181 1.28 -5.68 1.40
C PHE A 181 0.10 -6.09 0.52
N ASN A 182 0.38 -6.99 -0.42
CA ASN A 182 -0.62 -7.51 -1.35
C ASN A 182 -1.51 -8.56 -0.67
N ARG A 183 -2.50 -9.08 -1.43
CA ARG A 183 -3.47 -10.06 -0.92
C ARG A 183 -2.81 -11.35 -0.44
N SER A 184 -1.74 -11.79 -1.11
CA SER A 184 -1.02 -13.01 -0.75
C SER A 184 -0.33 -12.84 0.60
N TRP A 185 0.39 -11.71 0.77
CA TRP A 185 1.02 -11.37 2.04
C TRP A 185 0.01 -11.29 3.19
N ALA A 186 -1.09 -10.55 3.01
CA ALA A 186 -2.13 -10.41 4.04
C ALA A 186 -2.78 -11.76 4.41
N THR A 187 -2.93 -12.67 3.44
CA THR A 187 -3.48 -14.01 3.70
C THR A 187 -2.50 -14.90 4.44
N GLN A 188 -1.20 -14.85 4.10
CA GLN A 188 -0.15 -15.60 4.78
C GLN A 188 -0.02 -15.18 6.26
N GLU A 189 0.03 -13.88 6.53
CA GLU A 189 0.13 -13.36 7.91
C GLU A 189 -1.11 -13.73 8.74
N LEU A 190 -2.32 -13.68 8.15
CA LEU A 190 -3.54 -14.17 8.78
C LEU A 190 -3.46 -15.66 9.12
N GLU A 191 -2.98 -16.50 8.21
CA GLU A 191 -2.84 -17.93 8.48
C GLU A 191 -1.82 -18.25 9.58
N ILE A 192 -0.68 -17.56 9.60
CA ILE A 192 0.35 -17.74 10.62
C ILE A 192 -0.24 -17.42 12.01
N ARG A 193 -0.95 -16.30 12.12
CA ARG A 193 -1.59 -15.84 13.35
C ARG A 193 -2.67 -16.80 13.85
N LEU A 194 -3.55 -17.23 12.95
CA LEU A 194 -4.62 -18.18 13.30
C LEU A 194 -4.06 -19.53 13.77
N ARG A 195 -2.90 -19.96 13.26
CA ARG A 195 -2.21 -21.16 13.73
C ARG A 195 -1.60 -20.96 15.12
N GLN A 196 -1.01 -19.80 15.40
CA GLN A 196 -0.44 -19.48 16.72
C GLN A 196 -1.51 -19.45 17.81
N SER A 197 -2.68 -18.86 17.53
CA SER A 197 -3.79 -18.82 18.49
C SER A 197 -4.36 -20.21 18.83
N ILE A 198 -4.22 -21.19 17.94
CA ILE A 198 -4.69 -22.57 18.16
C ILE A 198 -3.71 -23.36 19.05
N VAL A 199 -2.40 -23.08 18.96
CA VAL A 199 -1.38 -23.78 19.74
C VAL A 199 -1.39 -23.35 21.21
N GLU A 200 -1.66 -22.08 21.49
CA GLU A 200 -1.77 -21.55 22.87
C GLU A 200 -2.94 -22.15 23.66
N THR A 201 -3.98 -22.67 22.99
CA THR A 201 -5.13 -23.30 23.66
C THR A 201 -4.88 -24.76 24.06
N THR A 202 -3.76 -25.38 23.66
CA THR A 202 -3.47 -26.80 23.91
C THR A 202 -2.46 -27.06 25.03
N ASP A 203 -1.81 -26.04 25.57
CA ASP A 203 -0.85 -26.18 26.68
C ASP A 203 -1.47 -26.00 28.09
N ASP A 204 -2.77 -25.66 28.19
CA ASP A 204 -3.51 -25.53 29.46
C ASP A 204 -4.36 -26.78 29.79
N LEU A 205 -3.79 -27.97 29.71
CA LEU A 205 -4.32 -29.15 30.40
C LEU A 205 -3.48 -29.37 31.68
N PRO A 206 -4.09 -29.39 32.89
CA PRO A 206 -3.37 -29.70 34.10
C PRO A 206 -2.84 -31.12 34.01
N SER A 207 -1.52 -31.24 33.93
CA SER A 207 -0.77 -32.46 34.19
C SER A 207 -0.76 -32.70 35.70
N ASP A 208 -1.83 -33.31 36.23
CA ASP A 208 -1.78 -34.03 37.50
C ASP A 208 -2.36 -35.43 37.31
N ASP A 209 -1.41 -36.33 37.11
CA ASP A 209 -1.22 -37.62 37.79
C ASP A 209 -2.38 -38.62 37.96
N GLU A 210 -2.07 -39.83 37.49
CA GLU A 210 -2.50 -41.15 37.96
C GLU A 210 -3.94 -41.33 38.52
N THR A 211 -4.79 -41.97 37.71
CA THR A 211 -5.27 -43.29 38.14
C THR A 211 -5.51 -44.23 36.97
N LEU A 212 -4.85 -45.38 37.13
CA LEU A 212 -4.65 -46.49 36.24
C LEU A 212 -5.94 -47.36 36.13
N VAL A 213 -6.10 -48.02 34.97
CA VAL A 213 -6.87 -49.26 34.71
C VAL A 213 -8.42 -49.13 34.80
N ILE A 214 -9.29 -49.66 33.93
CA ILE A 214 -9.37 -50.98 33.28
C ILE A 214 -10.37 -50.93 32.09
N ALA A 215 -10.15 -51.81 31.10
CA ALA A 215 -11.08 -52.40 30.13
C ALA A 215 -11.41 -51.62 28.84
N THR A 216 -10.69 -51.88 27.74
CA THR A 216 -10.91 -52.97 26.76
C THR A 216 -12.25 -52.93 26.00
N ALA A 217 -12.13 -52.56 24.73
CA ALA A 217 -12.82 -53.06 23.54
C ALA A 217 -14.08 -53.94 23.72
N LYS A 218 -15.16 -53.58 23.02
CA LYS A 218 -15.61 -54.33 21.81
C LYS A 218 -16.81 -53.70 21.09
N ARG A 219 -16.56 -53.49 19.81
CA ARG A 219 -17.42 -53.59 18.61
C ARG A 219 -18.76 -54.33 18.75
N THR A 220 -19.69 -53.85 17.90
CA THR A 220 -20.73 -54.57 17.13
C THR A 220 -22.14 -54.84 17.69
N LYS A 221 -23.08 -54.04 17.17
CA LYS A 221 -24.28 -54.41 16.39
C LYS A 221 -25.25 -55.50 16.92
N LYS A 222 -26.49 -55.01 17.06
CA LYS A 222 -27.78 -55.53 16.55
C LYS A 222 -28.53 -56.61 17.37
N LYS A 223 -29.79 -56.20 17.62
CA LYS A 223 -31.07 -56.90 17.36
C LYS A 223 -31.79 -57.56 18.56
N LYS A 224 -32.89 -56.85 18.90
CA LYS A 224 -34.31 -57.27 18.86
C LYS A 224 -34.92 -57.97 20.08
N ALA A 225 -36.14 -57.47 20.33
CA ALA A 225 -37.29 -58.08 21.00
C ALA A 225 -37.19 -58.04 22.54
N PHE A 226 -38.23 -57.70 23.31
CA PHE A 226 -39.67 -57.82 23.07
C PHE A 226 -40.42 -57.00 24.16
N ARG A 227 -41.55 -56.38 23.78
CA ARG A 227 -42.84 -56.11 24.51
C ARG A 227 -42.88 -56.28 26.04
N SER A 228 -43.74 -55.59 26.80
CA SER A 228 -44.83 -54.62 26.60
C SER A 228 -45.25 -54.13 27.99
N SER A 229 -45.95 -53.00 28.04
CA SER A 229 -47.28 -52.86 28.67
C SER A 229 -47.45 -51.64 29.56
N GLY A 230 -48.52 -50.92 29.23
CA GLY A 230 -49.37 -50.16 30.14
C GLY A 230 -48.97 -48.69 30.23
N GLY A 231 -49.83 -47.74 29.91
CA GLY A 231 -51.26 -47.77 29.69
C GLY A 231 -51.79 -46.38 30.01
N ASP A 232 -52.71 -45.91 29.18
CA ASP A 232 -53.33 -44.60 29.24
C ASP A 232 -53.93 -44.26 30.61
N LEU A 233 -53.84 -42.97 30.97
CA LEU A 233 -54.89 -42.18 31.62
C LEU A 233 -54.65 -40.69 31.33
#